data_AF-A0A2E4EJ89-F1
#
_entry.id   AF-A0A2E4EJ89-F1
#
_cell.length_a   1.000
_cell.length_b   1.000
_cell.length_c   1.000
_cell.angle_alpha   90.00
_cell.angle_beta   90.00
_cell.angle_gamma   90.00
#
_symmetry.space_group_name_H-M   'P 1'
#
loop_
_entity.id
_entity.type
_entity.pdbx_description
1 polymer ?
#
loop_
_entity_poly.entity_id
_entity_poly.type
_entity_poly.pdbx_seq_one_letter_code
_entity_poly.pdbx_strand_id
1 'polypeptide(L)'
;MQLIKPRIVHIKVFRNKIEVIDFKSGKTKSVLASRSFSSKRLLIADFHSAEATMKKALDAVIPIYFGVISPSLDVFIQAMEIYNGGLSMVEVRTFVDSAEHCGAKRVVVRDGSKFYSANQVIKLFNQ
;
A
#
# COMPACT_ATOMS: atom_id res chain seq x y z
N MET A 1 -20.80 21.79 0.56
CA MET A 1 -19.47 21.29 0.98
C MET A 1 -19.08 20.17 0.02
N GLN A 2 -18.22 20.43 -0.97
CA GLN A 2 -17.76 19.36 -1.87
C GLN A 2 -16.85 18.41 -1.08
N LEU A 3 -17.25 17.15 -0.95
CA LEU A 3 -16.41 16.11 -0.36
C LEU A 3 -15.13 15.97 -1.19
N ILE A 4 -13.97 16.24 -0.59
CA ILE A 4 -12.68 15.95 -1.24
C ILE A 4 -12.59 14.43 -1.39
N LYS A 5 -12.68 13.95 -2.63
CA LYS A 5 -12.62 12.51 -2.92
C LYS A 5 -11.24 11.96 -2.53
N PRO A 6 -11.16 10.85 -1.78
CA PRO A 6 -9.89 10.27 -1.37
C PRO A 6 -9.05 9.86 -2.58
N ARG A 7 -7.73 9.91 -2.40
CA ARG A 7 -6.76 9.50 -3.41
C ARG A 7 -6.52 8.01 -3.29
N ILE A 8 -6.83 7.27 -4.36
CA ILE A 8 -6.72 5.81 -4.37
C ILE A 8 -5.33 5.41 -4.88
N VAL A 9 -4.63 4.63 -4.08
CA VAL A 9 -3.30 4.09 -4.40
C VAL A 9 -3.30 2.56 -4.34
N HIS A 10 -2.54 1.95 -5.23
CA HIS A 10 -2.26 0.52 -5.21
C HIS A 10 -0.83 0.29 -4.74
N ILE A 11 -0.68 -0.39 -3.61
CA ILE A 11 0.59 -0.80 -3.03
C ILE A 11 0.77 -2.29 -3.28
N LYS A 12 1.81 -2.66 -4.02
CA LYS A 12 2.25 -4.04 -4.18
C LYS A 12 3.42 -4.30 -3.25
N VAL A 13 3.28 -5.30 -2.39
CA VAL A 13 4.34 -5.68 -1.45
C VAL A 13 5.00 -6.96 -1.93
N PHE A 14 6.32 -6.90 -2.10
CA PHE A 14 7.21 -8.01 -2.40
C PHE A 14 8.21 -8.15 -1.24
N ARG A 15 9.05 -9.19 -1.27
CA ARG A 15 10.14 -9.33 -0.30
C ARG A 15 11.08 -8.13 -0.38
N ASN A 16 11.16 -7.38 0.71
CA ASN A 16 12.03 -6.21 0.88
C ASN A 16 11.89 -5.13 -0.22
N LYS A 17 10.74 -5.09 -0.91
CA LYS A 17 10.45 -4.15 -1.98
C LYS A 17 8.99 -3.77 -1.98
N ILE A 18 8.71 -2.48 -2.15
CA ILE A 18 7.36 -1.95 -2.25
C ILE A 18 7.25 -1.18 -3.56
N GLU A 19 6.18 -1.45 -4.32
CA GLU A 19 5.79 -0.68 -5.49
C GLU A 19 4.47 0.02 -5.21
N VAL A 20 4.41 1.32 -5.46
CA VAL A 20 3.20 2.15 -5.29
C VAL A 20 2.80 2.73 -6.63
N ILE A 21 1.52 2.62 -6.95
CA ILE A 21 0.89 3.21 -8.13
C ILE A 21 -0.20 4.17 -7.64
N ASP A 22 -0.09 5.45 -8.00
CA ASP A 22 -1.17 6.41 -7.80
C ASP A 22 -2.11 6.41 -9.00
N PHE A 23 -3.35 5.95 -8.81
CA PHE A 23 -4.30 5.86 -9.93
C PHE A 23 -4.79 7.21 -10.43
N LYS A 24 -4.61 8.29 -9.67
CA LYS A 24 -4.95 9.64 -10.15
C LYS A 24 -3.96 10.15 -11.18
N SER A 25 -2.66 10.04 -10.91
CA SER A 25 -1.61 10.56 -11.81
C SER A 25 -0.98 9.52 -12.73
N GLY A 26 -1.21 8.23 -12.48
CA GLY A 26 -0.52 7.12 -13.15
C GLY A 26 0.93 6.95 -12.73
N LYS A 27 1.46 7.79 -11.83
CA LYS A 27 2.84 7.68 -11.35
C LYS A 27 3.02 6.37 -10.58
N THR A 28 4.14 5.72 -10.89
CA THR A 28 4.55 4.48 -10.23
C THR A 28 5.93 4.68 -9.62
N LYS A 29 6.13 4.18 -8.41
CA LYS A 29 7.44 4.12 -7.77
C LYS A 29 7.68 2.75 -7.16
N SER A 30 8.82 2.15 -7.51
CA SER A 30 9.35 0.96 -6.85
C SER A 30 10.52 1.36 -5.95
N VAL A 31 10.52 0.87 -4.71
CA VAL A 31 11.53 1.15 -3.69
C VAL A 31 12.00 -0.16 -3.08
N LEU A 32 13.31 -0.40 -3.14
CA LEU A 32 14.00 -1.44 -2.37
C LEU A 32 14.26 -0.93 -0.95
N ALA A 33 14.02 -1.78 0.04
CA ALA A 33 14.27 -1.45 1.43
C ALA A 33 15.78 -1.37 1.70
N SER A 34 16.20 -0.35 2.46
CA SER A 34 17.58 -0.24 2.95
C SER A 34 17.88 -1.24 4.07
N ARG A 35 16.86 -1.60 4.86
CA ARG A 35 16.89 -2.66 5.87
C ARG A 35 15.81 -3.69 5.55
N SER A 36 16.15 -4.98 5.65
CA SER A 36 15.20 -6.06 5.40
C SER A 36 14.00 -5.95 6.32
N PHE A 37 12.80 -5.98 5.75
CA PHE A 37 11.55 -5.99 6.49
C PHE A 37 10.79 -7.32 6.36
N SER A 38 11.17 -8.19 5.44
CA SER A 38 10.56 -9.51 5.25
C SER A 38 11.33 -10.62 5.97
N SER A 39 10.63 -11.69 6.36
CA SER A 39 11.22 -12.93 6.90
C SER A 39 10.99 -14.10 5.92
N LYS A 40 11.39 -15.33 6.27
CA LYS A 40 11.12 -16.50 5.41
C LYS A 40 9.62 -16.75 5.19
N ARG A 41 8.75 -16.34 6.12
CA ARG A 41 7.31 -16.64 6.12
C ARG A 41 6.41 -15.42 5.95
N LEU A 42 6.90 -14.22 6.27
CA LEU A 42 6.11 -13.00 6.26
C LEU A 42 6.71 -11.97 5.32
N LEU A 43 5.86 -11.34 4.51
CA LEU A 43 6.25 -10.19 3.70
C LEU A 43 6.59 -8.98 4.57
N ILE A 44 5.87 -8.76 5.67
CA ILE A 44 6.18 -7.75 6.68
C ILE A 44 6.41 -8.46 8.02
N ALA A 45 7.65 -8.50 8.45
CA ALA A 45 8.11 -9.01 9.73
C ALA A 45 8.73 -7.92 10.62
N ASP A 46 9.14 -6.79 10.03
CA ASP A 46 9.63 -5.59 10.71
C ASP A 46 8.82 -4.38 10.24
N PHE A 47 7.95 -3.87 11.11
CA PHE A 47 7.05 -2.76 10.79
C PHE A 47 7.81 -1.49 10.44
N HIS A 48 8.84 -1.15 11.23
CA HIS A 48 9.57 0.10 11.08
C HIS A 48 10.23 0.22 9.69
N SER A 49 10.90 -0.85 9.25
CA SER A 49 11.57 -0.88 7.95
C SER A 49 10.58 -0.96 6.79
N ALA A 50 9.46 -1.67 6.96
CA ALA A 50 8.39 -1.75 5.95
C ALA A 50 7.71 -0.39 5.76
N GLU A 51 7.31 0.26 6.85
CA GLU A 51 6.63 1.56 6.84
C GLU A 51 7.54 2.67 6.34
N ALA A 52 8.82 2.70 6.72
CA ALA A 52 9.78 3.64 6.16
C ALA A 52 9.92 3.47 4.64
N THR A 53 9.95 2.23 4.16
CA THR A 53 10.01 1.92 2.72
C THR A 53 8.70 2.32 2.01
N MET A 54 7.55 2.03 2.64
CA MET A 54 6.22 2.34 2.11
C MET A 54 6.02 3.85 2.01
N LYS A 55 6.33 4.60 3.07
CA LYS A 55 6.26 6.06 3.11
C LYS A 55 7.15 6.68 2.04
N LYS A 56 8.38 6.20 1.88
CA LYS A 56 9.29 6.67 0.82
C LYS A 56 8.71 6.44 -0.59
N ALA A 57 8.04 5.32 -0.81
CA ALA A 57 7.40 5.04 -2.09
C ALA A 57 6.16 5.92 -2.32
N LEU A 58 5.33 6.13 -1.28
CA LEU A 58 4.16 7.01 -1.30
C LEU A 58 4.55 8.46 -1.56
N ASP A 59 5.51 9.01 -0.81
CA ASP A 59 5.96 10.40 -0.94
C ASP A 59 6.53 10.71 -2.34
N ALA A 60 7.09 9.70 -3.02
CA ALA A 60 7.60 9.84 -4.37
C ALA A 60 6.50 9.96 -5.45
N VAL A 61 5.31 9.38 -5.21
CA VAL A 61 4.18 9.46 -6.15
C VAL A 61 3.15 10.52 -5.74
N ILE A 62 3.08 10.84 -4.45
CA ILE A 62 2.21 11.85 -3.85
C ILE A 62 3.10 12.87 -3.15
N PRO A 63 3.68 13.84 -3.89
CA PRO A 63 4.47 14.89 -3.27
C PRO A 63 3.58 15.72 -2.35
N ILE A 64 3.94 15.77 -1.07
CA ILE A 64 3.33 16.66 -0.09
C ILE A 64 4.11 17.97 -0.14
N TYR A 65 3.44 19.05 -0.54
CA TYR A 65 4.02 20.39 -0.51
C TYR A 65 3.82 21.01 0.87
N PHE A 66 4.82 21.75 1.34
CA PHE A 66 4.77 22.43 2.64
C PHE A 66 3.52 23.34 2.72
N GLY A 67 2.74 23.20 3.79
CA GLY A 67 1.49 23.95 3.99
C GLY A 67 0.25 23.39 3.31
N VAL A 68 0.35 22.28 2.56
CA VAL A 68 -0.81 21.59 1.95
C VAL A 68 -1.21 20.39 2.81
N ILE A 69 -2.51 20.30 3.13
CA ILE A 69 -3.07 19.13 3.83
C ILE A 69 -2.90 17.90 2.93
N SER A 70 -2.25 16.86 3.43
CA SER A 70 -2.10 15.59 2.73
C SER A 70 -3.48 15.03 2.33
N PRO A 71 -3.65 14.54 1.09
CA PRO A 71 -4.92 13.96 0.69
C PRO A 71 -5.24 12.74 1.56
N SER A 72 -6.53 12.54 1.87
CA SER A 72 -6.99 11.26 2.43
C SER A 72 -6.66 10.13 1.46
N LEU A 73 -6.09 9.03 1.96
CA LEU A 73 -5.65 7.90 1.14
C LEU A 73 -6.57 6.70 1.31
N ASP A 74 -7.03 6.16 0.19
CA ASP A 74 -7.61 4.83 0.09
C ASP A 74 -6.56 3.89 -0.50
N VAL A 75 -6.19 2.87 0.24
CA VAL A 75 -5.05 2.02 -0.08
C VAL A 75 -5.51 0.61 -0.43
N PHE A 76 -5.25 0.18 -1.66
CA PHE A 76 -5.36 -1.22 -2.05
C PHE A 76 -3.98 -1.89 -1.95
N ILE A 77 -3.83 -2.86 -1.06
CA ILE A 77 -2.61 -3.65 -0.92
C ILE A 77 -2.76 -4.97 -1.65
N GLN A 78 -1.76 -5.33 -2.45
CA GLN A 78 -1.59 -6.65 -3.03
C GLN A 78 -0.30 -7.30 -2.53
N ALA A 79 -0.44 -8.42 -1.81
CA ALA A 79 0.68 -9.23 -1.34
C ALA A 79 1.20 -10.12 -2.49
N MET A 80 2.30 -9.71 -3.13
CA MET A 80 2.74 -10.31 -4.40
C MET A 80 3.42 -11.67 -4.24
N GLU A 81 3.77 -12.03 -3.01
CA GLU A 81 4.32 -13.33 -2.66
C GLU A 81 3.52 -13.85 -1.46
N ILE A 82 3.03 -15.08 -1.56
CA ILE A 82 2.17 -15.70 -0.56
C ILE A 82 2.84 -17.00 -0.13
N TYR A 83 2.88 -17.26 1.18
CA TYR A 83 3.32 -18.53 1.72
C TYR A 83 2.09 -19.33 2.16
N ASN A 84 1.93 -20.54 1.62
CA ASN A 84 1.00 -21.57 2.10
C ASN A 84 -0.47 -21.13 2.30
N GLY A 85 -1.28 -21.18 1.24
CA GLY A 85 -2.74 -21.23 1.37
C GLY A 85 -3.48 -19.89 1.46
N GLY A 86 -2.81 -18.76 1.19
CA GLY A 86 -3.41 -17.43 1.19
C GLY A 86 -2.87 -16.54 2.29
N LEU A 87 -3.48 -15.37 2.47
CA LEU A 87 -3.13 -14.46 3.55
C LEU A 87 -3.84 -14.89 4.84
N SER A 88 -3.07 -15.09 5.90
CA SER A 88 -3.64 -15.25 7.24
C SER A 88 -4.22 -13.92 7.76
N MET A 89 -5.16 -14.00 8.71
CA MET A 89 -5.73 -12.79 9.31
C MET A 89 -4.69 -11.90 10.01
N VAL A 90 -3.63 -12.51 10.55
CA VAL A 90 -2.52 -11.77 11.15
C VAL A 90 -1.77 -10.98 10.08
N GLU A 91 -1.46 -11.58 8.93
CA GLU A 91 -0.82 -10.88 7.82
C GLU A 91 -1.70 -9.76 7.26
N VAL A 92 -3.00 -10.00 7.09
CA VAL A 92 -3.95 -8.96 6.69
C VAL A 92 -3.90 -7.79 7.66
N ARG A 93 -3.89 -8.06 8.97
CA ARG A 93 -3.80 -7.00 9.99
C ARG A 93 -2.48 -6.24 9.91
N THR A 94 -1.36 -6.94 9.74
CA THR A 94 -0.05 -6.33 9.54
C THR A 94 -0.05 -5.36 8.36
N PHE A 95 -0.64 -5.72 7.22
CA PHE A 95 -0.75 -4.83 6.07
C PHE A 95 -1.62 -3.60 6.35
N VAL A 96 -2.76 -3.79 7.01
CA VAL A 96 -3.68 -2.70 7.36
C VAL A 96 -2.99 -1.71 8.30
N ASP A 97 -2.41 -2.19 9.41
CA ASP A 97 -1.79 -1.33 10.41
C ASP A 97 -0.63 -0.52 9.82
N SER A 98 0.25 -1.15 9.01
CA SER A 98 1.35 -0.43 8.35
C SER A 98 0.86 0.61 7.34
N ALA A 99 -0.22 0.33 6.61
CA ALA A 99 -0.79 1.31 5.67
C ALA A 99 -1.44 2.49 6.40
N GLU A 100 -2.18 2.23 7.48
CA GLU A 100 -2.78 3.26 8.34
C GLU A 100 -1.70 4.14 8.98
N HIS A 101 -0.58 3.56 9.44
CA HIS A 101 0.58 4.31 9.94
C HIS A 101 1.21 5.19 8.86
N CYS A 102 1.06 4.82 7.58
CA CYS A 102 1.48 5.62 6.43
C CYS A 102 0.42 6.64 5.95
N GLY A 103 -0.70 6.79 6.67
CA GLY A 103 -1.73 7.79 6.37
C GLY A 103 -2.95 7.27 5.62
N ALA A 104 -3.09 5.94 5.44
CA ALA A 104 -4.31 5.35 4.91
C ALA A 104 -5.51 5.59 5.83
N LYS A 105 -6.68 5.85 5.24
CA LYS A 105 -7.97 5.92 5.94
C LYS A 105 -8.84 4.71 5.70
N ARG A 106 -8.72 4.10 4.53
CA ARG A 106 -9.35 2.82 4.20
C ARG A 106 -8.32 1.93 3.54
N VAL A 107 -8.30 0.66 3.94
CA VAL A 107 -7.35 -0.31 3.41
C VAL A 107 -8.10 -1.55 2.94
N VAL A 108 -7.81 -2.00 1.73
CA VAL A 108 -8.28 -3.27 1.19
C VAL A 108 -7.07 -4.11 0.87
N VAL A 109 -6.97 -5.30 1.48
CA VAL A 109 -5.86 -6.23 1.26
C VAL A 109 -6.33 -7.39 0.40
N ARG A 110 -5.54 -7.74 -0.61
CA ARG A 110 -5.70 -8.94 -1.43
C ARG A 110 -4.37 -9.64 -1.60
N ASP A 111 -4.46 -10.92 -1.88
CA ASP A 111 -3.30 -11.69 -2.25
C ASP A 111 -2.92 -11.46 -3.73
N GLY A 112 -1.71 -11.89 -4.09
CA GLY A 112 -1.13 -11.71 -5.42
C GLY A 112 -1.63 -12.65 -6.50
N SER A 113 -2.56 -13.57 -6.20
CA SER A 113 -3.01 -14.61 -7.14
C SER A 113 -3.79 -14.05 -8.33
N LYS A 114 -4.34 -12.85 -8.18
CA LYS A 114 -5.15 -12.17 -9.20
C LYS A 114 -4.59 -10.80 -9.54
N PHE A 115 -4.62 -10.46 -10.81
CA PHE A 115 -4.37 -9.09 -11.27
C PHE A 115 -5.64 -8.24 -11.16
N TYR A 116 -5.49 -7.03 -10.63
CA TYR A 116 -6.56 -6.05 -10.53
C TYR A 116 -6.27 -4.84 -11.41
N SER A 117 -7.21 -4.48 -12.28
CA SER A 117 -7.16 -3.23 -13.03
C SER A 117 -7.53 -2.04 -12.14
N ALA A 118 -7.09 -0.84 -12.50
CA ALA A 118 -7.42 0.38 -11.77
C ALA A 118 -8.95 0.53 -11.57
N ASN A 119 -9.74 0.25 -12.60
CA ASN A 119 -11.21 0.32 -12.53
C ASN A 119 -11.80 -0.68 -11.54
N GLN A 120 -11.24 -1.89 -11.42
CA GLN A 120 -11.71 -2.87 -10.45
C GLN A 120 -11.40 -2.40 -9.02
N VAL A 121 -10.19 -1.89 -8.78
CA VAL A 121 -9.81 -1.39 -7.46
C VAL A 121 -10.65 -0.16 -7.07
N ILE A 122 -10.85 0.78 -7.99
CA ILE A 122 -11.67 1.97 -7.75
C ILE A 122 -13.09 1.59 -7.34
N LYS A 123 -13.68 0.54 -7.95
CA LYS A 123 -15.02 0.06 -7.57
C LYS A 123 -15.07 -0.45 -6.13
N LEU A 124 -14.01 -1.06 -5.60
CA LEU A 124 -13.98 -1.58 -4.22
C LEU A 124 -14.13 -0.48 -3.16
N PHE A 125 -13.74 0.76 -3.47
CA PHE A 125 -13.80 1.89 -2.53
C PHE A 125 -15.05 2.76 -2.69
N ASN A 126 -15.85 2.54 -3.75
CA ASN A 126 -17.11 3.26 -3.99
C ASN A 126 -18.35 2.41 -3.65
N GLN A 127 -18.15 1.22 -3.09
CA GLN A 127 -19.19 0.41 -2.44
C GLN A 127 -19.40 0.92 -1.01
#